data_AF-A0A2E4QTN5-F1
#
_entry.id   AF-A0A2E4QTN5-F1
#
_cell.length_a   1.000
_cell.length_b   1.000
_cell.length_c   1.000
_cell.angle_alpha   90.00
_cell.angle_beta   90.00
_cell.angle_gamma   90.00
#
_symmetry.space_group_name_H-M   'P 1'
#
loop_
_entity.id
_entity.type
_entity.pdbx_description
1 polymer ?
#
loop_
_entity_poly.entity_id
_entity_poly.type
_entity_poly.pdbx_seq_one_letter_code
_entity_poly.pdbx_strand_id
1 'polypeptide(L)'
;MSGTDDSDRLIQEVLSELGWDEDPKTIANKVRQLDQGLPAEDEFTAICSWLGRARLVHKLDQHQAPVASRFLYQVPDLLAEFEHGGPVLIEVKSKTKPKLSFTPRYLDRLHAYAQLVNMPLLIAWKLHGIWVLFEVKHLTKAKKNFNITFGDAMKENLLGILAGDVSYKIASGAGLRFRCRKEELVSRRETDGTVTEQWQMRIDEVGFMISGGRPAEHLDPDVTTLFTTWDLSEEQSHSDTHIELRFVAGDDDGMMFGHMALTHLLHWHLPQGATINWRHAIRRDAVVSNMTNFGRALERALEQKVVHLILHQQPHTWPSFLPREEVNTTGPSPRADQDTPAEQQGSAS
;
A
#
# COMPACT_ATOMS: atom_id res chain seq x y z
N MET A 1 -6.19 -16.85 -16.36
CA MET A 1 -7.19 -16.55 -17.41
C MET A 1 -8.08 -15.37 -17.00
N SER A 2 -7.51 -14.21 -16.62
CA SER A 2 -8.28 -13.09 -16.01
C SER A 2 -8.32 -11.80 -16.84
N GLY A 3 -7.66 -11.74 -18.01
CA GLY A 3 -7.56 -10.50 -18.79
C GLY A 3 -8.78 -10.19 -19.68
N THR A 4 -9.60 -11.18 -20.00
CA THR A 4 -10.76 -11.01 -20.91
C THR A 4 -11.97 -10.42 -20.21
N ASP A 5 -12.23 -10.83 -18.96
CA ASP A 5 -13.47 -10.50 -18.24
C ASP A 5 -13.57 -9.01 -17.85
N ASP A 6 -12.46 -8.39 -17.43
CA ASP A 6 -12.42 -6.95 -17.10
C ASP A 6 -12.56 -6.07 -18.35
N SER A 7 -11.97 -6.49 -19.47
CA SER A 7 -12.04 -5.77 -20.75
C SER A 7 -13.47 -5.76 -21.28
N ASP A 8 -14.15 -6.91 -21.23
CA ASP A 8 -15.53 -7.06 -21.70
C ASP A 8 -16.50 -6.22 -20.83
N ARG A 9 -16.29 -6.19 -19.51
CA ARG A 9 -17.10 -5.36 -18.61
C ARG A 9 -16.89 -3.86 -18.83
N LEU A 10 -15.65 -3.41 -19.01
CA LEU A 10 -15.33 -2.02 -19.33
C LEU A 10 -16.01 -1.58 -20.63
N ILE A 11 -15.98 -2.44 -21.65
CA ILE A 11 -16.66 -2.20 -22.92
C ILE A 11 -18.17 -2.09 -22.71
N GLN A 12 -18.78 -3.00 -21.94
CA GLN A 12 -20.21 -2.94 -21.61
C GLN A 12 -20.60 -1.65 -20.85
N GLU A 13 -19.78 -1.23 -19.89
CA GLU A 13 -20.00 -0.01 -19.10
C GLU A 13 -19.97 1.23 -20.01
N VAL A 14 -18.97 1.33 -20.90
CA VAL A 14 -18.90 2.43 -21.88
C VAL A 14 -20.08 2.42 -22.85
N LEU A 15 -20.44 1.24 -23.37
CA LEU A 15 -21.58 1.11 -24.28
C LEU A 15 -22.91 1.46 -23.59
N SER A 16 -23.03 1.18 -22.29
CA SER A 16 -24.22 1.57 -21.51
C SER A 16 -24.33 3.08 -21.31
N GLU A 17 -23.19 3.79 -21.19
CA GLU A 17 -23.16 5.25 -21.04
C GLU A 17 -23.34 5.99 -22.38
N LEU A 18 -22.67 5.53 -23.43
CA LEU A 18 -22.56 6.22 -24.71
C LEU A 18 -23.58 5.73 -25.75
N GLY A 19 -24.05 4.49 -25.63
CA GLY A 19 -24.85 3.82 -26.64
C GLY A 19 -24.00 3.07 -27.68
N TRP A 20 -24.64 2.16 -28.42
CA TRP A 20 -24.00 1.27 -29.39
C TRP A 20 -23.63 1.95 -30.71
N ASP A 21 -24.25 3.10 -31.02
CA ASP A 21 -24.11 3.81 -32.29
C ASP A 21 -23.01 4.87 -32.28
N GLU A 22 -22.26 5.00 -31.18
CA GLU A 22 -21.21 6.01 -31.02
C GLU A 22 -19.92 5.67 -31.77
N ASP A 23 -19.13 6.70 -32.08
CA ASP A 23 -17.89 6.53 -32.85
C ASP A 23 -16.91 5.59 -32.11
N PRO A 24 -16.36 4.56 -32.78
CA PRO A 24 -15.44 3.61 -32.17
C PRO A 24 -14.22 4.26 -31.50
N LYS A 25 -13.72 5.42 -31.97
CA LYS A 25 -12.59 6.10 -31.31
C LYS A 25 -13.03 6.76 -30.01
N THR A 26 -14.25 7.31 -29.94
CA THR A 26 -14.83 7.86 -28.71
C THR A 26 -15.02 6.76 -27.66
N ILE A 27 -15.59 5.61 -28.05
CA ILE A 27 -15.72 4.42 -27.20
C ILE A 27 -14.33 3.97 -26.71
N ALA A 28 -13.37 3.79 -27.61
CA ALA A 28 -12.01 3.36 -27.24
C ALA A 28 -11.30 4.36 -26.31
N ASN A 29 -11.49 5.66 -26.51
CA ASN A 29 -10.93 6.69 -25.63
C ASN A 29 -11.54 6.63 -24.23
N LYS A 30 -12.86 6.42 -24.13
CA LYS A 30 -13.56 6.32 -22.85
C LYS A 30 -13.19 5.02 -22.12
N VAL A 31 -13.07 3.89 -22.83
CA VAL A 31 -12.55 2.64 -22.26
C VAL A 31 -11.14 2.84 -21.70
N ARG A 32 -10.24 3.48 -22.46
CA ARG A 32 -8.88 3.81 -21.97
C ARG A 32 -8.88 4.73 -20.74
N GLN A 33 -9.80 5.70 -20.67
CA GLN A 33 -9.91 6.58 -19.51
C GLN A 33 -10.41 5.85 -18.27
N LEU A 34 -11.41 4.98 -18.43
CA LEU A 34 -11.90 4.12 -17.36
C LEU A 34 -10.80 3.15 -16.89
N ASP A 35 -10.12 2.50 -17.81
CA ASP A 35 -8.97 1.63 -17.53
C ASP A 35 -7.79 2.36 -16.86
N GLN A 36 -7.68 3.69 -16.98
CA GLN A 36 -6.68 4.50 -16.28
C GLN A 36 -7.12 4.96 -14.88
N GLY A 37 -8.40 5.28 -14.69
CA GLY A 37 -8.94 5.81 -13.43
C GLY A 37 -9.29 4.72 -12.42
N LEU A 38 -9.91 3.64 -12.90
CA LEU A 38 -10.37 2.53 -12.06
C LEU A 38 -9.24 1.85 -11.29
N PRO A 39 -8.03 1.62 -11.87
CA PRO A 39 -6.93 1.04 -11.11
C PRO A 39 -6.48 1.90 -9.94
N ALA A 40 -6.57 3.23 -10.02
CA ALA A 40 -6.13 4.11 -8.94
C ALA A 40 -7.10 4.09 -7.74
N GLU A 41 -8.40 4.09 -8.01
CA GLU A 41 -9.42 3.91 -6.97
C GLU A 41 -9.35 2.51 -6.36
N ASP A 42 -9.20 1.49 -7.20
CA ASP A 42 -9.09 0.09 -6.77
C ASP A 42 -7.83 -0.10 -5.90
N GLU A 43 -6.70 0.46 -6.33
CA GLU A 43 -5.45 0.48 -5.56
C GLU A 43 -5.61 1.19 -4.22
N PHE A 44 -6.16 2.41 -4.22
CA PHE A 44 -6.33 3.17 -2.98
C PHE A 44 -7.24 2.44 -1.99
N THR A 45 -8.32 1.83 -2.50
CA THR A 45 -9.23 0.99 -1.71
C THR A 45 -8.48 -0.17 -1.06
N ALA A 46 -7.70 -0.93 -1.84
CA ALA A 46 -6.93 -2.06 -1.34
C ALA A 46 -5.92 -1.63 -0.26
N ILE A 47 -5.19 -0.55 -0.51
CA ILE A 47 -4.21 0.01 0.42
C ILE A 47 -4.90 0.39 1.74
N CYS A 48 -5.98 1.16 1.71
CA CYS A 48 -6.69 1.55 2.92
C CYS A 48 -7.20 0.35 3.71
N SER A 49 -7.72 -0.69 3.04
CA SER A 49 -8.17 -1.92 3.69
C SER A 49 -7.05 -2.67 4.41
N TRP A 50 -5.83 -2.69 3.85
CA TRP A 50 -4.73 -3.48 4.41
C TRP A 50 -3.81 -2.74 5.39
N LEU A 51 -3.81 -1.40 5.37
CA LEU A 51 -3.12 -0.58 6.38
C LEU A 51 -3.72 -0.77 7.78
N GLY A 52 -4.97 -1.23 7.86
CA GLY A 52 -5.52 -1.84 9.07
C GLY A 52 -6.39 -0.95 9.94
N ARG A 53 -6.68 0.30 9.54
CA ARG A 53 -7.62 1.19 10.26
C ARG A 53 -8.87 1.59 9.47
N ALA A 54 -9.04 1.09 8.25
CA ALA A 54 -10.28 1.25 7.51
C ALA A 54 -11.30 0.18 7.96
N ARG A 55 -12.50 0.61 8.35
CA ARG A 55 -13.65 -0.27 8.64
C ARG A 55 -14.48 -0.54 7.40
N LEU A 56 -14.58 0.44 6.51
CA LEU A 56 -15.29 0.36 5.25
C LEU A 56 -14.62 1.28 4.24
N VAL A 57 -14.45 0.79 3.01
CA VAL A 57 -14.18 1.63 1.85
C VAL A 57 -15.15 1.18 0.76
N HIS A 58 -15.98 2.11 0.29
CA HIS A 58 -17.09 1.85 -0.62
C HIS A 58 -16.97 2.76 -1.85
N LYS A 59 -16.93 2.17 -3.04
CA LYS A 59 -16.95 2.90 -4.32
C LYS A 59 -18.33 3.45 -4.63
N LEU A 60 -18.46 4.76 -4.79
CA LEU A 60 -19.74 5.40 -5.06
C LEU A 60 -20.05 5.41 -6.56
N ASP A 61 -21.30 5.10 -6.89
CA ASP A 61 -21.81 5.19 -8.26
C ASP A 61 -21.97 6.66 -8.68
N GLN A 62 -21.52 6.98 -9.89
CA GLN A 62 -21.63 8.30 -10.50
C GLN A 62 -22.96 8.48 -11.26
N HIS A 63 -23.80 7.44 -11.32
CA HIS A 63 -25.14 7.53 -11.85
C HIS A 63 -26.03 8.42 -10.95
N GLN A 64 -26.59 9.48 -11.54
CA GLN A 64 -27.40 10.45 -10.82
C GLN A 64 -28.70 10.71 -11.59
N ALA A 65 -29.82 10.65 -10.87
CA ALA A 65 -31.15 10.98 -11.38
C ALA A 65 -31.83 12.01 -10.47
N PRO A 66 -32.52 13.04 -11.01
CA PRO A 66 -32.62 13.37 -12.43
C PRO A 66 -31.29 13.88 -12.99
N VAL A 67 -31.09 13.78 -14.32
CA VAL A 67 -29.83 14.17 -15.00
C VAL A 67 -29.39 15.61 -14.66
N ALA A 68 -30.34 16.52 -14.42
CA ALA A 68 -30.07 17.90 -14.05
C ALA A 68 -29.29 18.05 -12.72
N SER A 69 -29.35 17.06 -11.82
CA SER A 69 -28.59 17.07 -10.56
C SER A 69 -27.07 17.12 -10.77
N ARG A 70 -26.57 16.59 -11.90
CA ARG A 70 -25.15 16.64 -12.29
C ARG A 70 -24.62 18.06 -12.48
N PHE A 71 -25.48 19.05 -12.65
CA PHE A 71 -25.07 20.45 -12.72
C PHE A 71 -24.77 21.05 -11.35
N LEU A 72 -25.35 20.48 -10.29
CA LEU A 72 -25.23 20.94 -8.91
C LEU A 72 -24.27 20.09 -8.09
N TYR A 73 -24.23 18.79 -8.36
CA TYR A 73 -23.51 17.82 -7.55
C TYR A 73 -22.49 17.03 -8.36
N GLN A 74 -21.39 16.70 -7.70
CA GLN A 74 -20.42 15.72 -8.14
C GLN A 74 -20.28 14.73 -6.98
N VAL A 75 -20.65 13.48 -7.22
CA VAL A 75 -20.46 12.41 -6.23
C VAL A 75 -18.96 12.10 -6.20
N PRO A 76 -18.28 12.11 -5.03
CA PRO A 76 -16.88 11.71 -4.93
C PRO A 76 -16.70 10.22 -5.24
N ASP A 77 -15.48 9.79 -5.51
CA ASP A 77 -15.21 8.42 -5.94
C ASP A 77 -15.49 7.38 -4.82
N LEU A 78 -15.18 7.71 -3.57
CA LEU A 78 -15.30 6.79 -2.42
C LEU A 78 -16.02 7.40 -1.22
N LEU A 79 -16.67 6.53 -0.44
CA LEU A 79 -17.04 6.72 0.96
C LEU A 79 -16.15 5.80 1.81
N ALA A 80 -15.51 6.34 2.85
CA ALA A 80 -14.71 5.53 3.77
C ALA A 80 -15.11 5.80 5.23
N GLU A 81 -15.19 4.72 6.02
CA GLU A 81 -15.28 4.76 7.48
C GLU A 81 -13.95 4.28 8.04
N PHE A 82 -13.26 5.14 8.78
CA PHE A 82 -12.04 4.79 9.49
C PHE A 82 -12.34 4.57 10.98
N GLU A 83 -11.40 3.96 11.71
CA GLU A 83 -11.55 3.78 13.16
C GLU A 83 -11.73 5.09 13.92
N HIS A 84 -11.15 6.18 13.41
CA HIS A 84 -11.22 7.52 13.96
C HIS A 84 -11.74 8.53 12.92
N GLY A 85 -12.52 9.52 13.35
CA GLY A 85 -12.97 10.63 12.50
C GLY A 85 -14.30 10.41 11.75
N GLY A 86 -14.89 9.22 11.86
CA GLY A 86 -16.18 8.90 11.24
C GLY A 86 -16.12 8.84 9.70
N PRO A 87 -17.29 8.89 9.03
CA PRO A 87 -17.38 8.67 7.60
C PRO A 87 -16.90 9.91 6.83
N VAL A 88 -16.08 9.68 5.81
CA VAL A 88 -15.56 10.72 4.94
C VAL A 88 -15.79 10.38 3.47
N LEU A 89 -15.95 11.42 2.66
CA LEU A 89 -15.96 11.29 1.20
C LEU A 89 -14.55 11.52 0.66
N ILE A 90 -14.15 10.74 -0.34
CA ILE A 90 -12.81 10.81 -0.91
C ILE A 90 -12.91 10.90 -2.43
N GLU A 91 -12.33 11.95 -2.98
CA GLU A 91 -12.07 12.10 -4.41
C GLU A 91 -10.67 11.57 -4.73
N VAL A 92 -10.56 10.61 -5.66
CA VAL A 92 -9.30 9.96 -6.03
C VAL A 92 -8.70 10.61 -7.27
N LYS A 93 -7.39 10.86 -7.25
CA LYS A 93 -6.63 11.43 -8.37
C LYS A 93 -5.29 10.74 -8.51
N SER A 94 -4.97 10.35 -9.74
CA SER A 94 -3.62 9.90 -10.11
C SER A 94 -3.03 10.88 -11.13
N LYS A 95 -1.83 11.41 -10.83
CA LYS A 95 -1.12 12.35 -11.73
C LYS A 95 0.38 12.06 -11.69
N THR A 96 1.06 12.33 -12.79
CA THR A 96 2.52 12.26 -12.91
C THR A 96 3.21 13.61 -12.63
N LYS A 97 2.44 14.70 -12.57
CA LYS A 97 2.97 16.04 -12.29
C LYS A 97 2.84 16.34 -10.79
N PRO A 98 3.83 17.01 -10.15
CA PRO A 98 3.82 17.30 -8.71
C PRO A 98 2.90 18.47 -8.34
N LYS A 99 1.80 18.66 -9.07
CA LYS A 99 0.81 19.69 -8.85
C LYS A 99 -0.57 19.18 -9.25
N LEU A 100 -1.52 19.26 -8.33
CA LEU A 100 -2.92 18.96 -8.58
C LEU A 100 -3.70 20.26 -8.87
N SER A 101 -4.68 20.20 -9.75
CA SER A 101 -5.47 21.36 -10.18
C SER A 101 -6.94 20.99 -10.37
N PHE A 102 -7.83 21.79 -9.80
CA PHE A 102 -9.27 21.67 -9.92
C PHE A 102 -9.88 22.95 -10.48
N THR A 103 -10.84 22.81 -11.40
CA THR A 103 -11.64 23.95 -11.83
C THR A 103 -12.60 24.35 -10.71
N PRO A 104 -12.92 25.65 -10.54
CA PRO A 104 -13.85 26.09 -9.49
C PRO A 104 -15.19 25.36 -9.57
N ARG A 105 -15.78 25.29 -10.77
CA ARG A 105 -17.07 24.60 -10.99
C ARG A 105 -17.06 23.13 -10.57
N TYR A 106 -15.95 22.41 -10.78
CA TYR A 106 -15.87 21.01 -10.37
C TYR A 106 -15.81 20.89 -8.84
N LEU A 107 -14.98 21.71 -8.22
CA LEU A 107 -14.80 21.73 -6.77
C LEU A 107 -16.08 22.17 -6.04
N ASP A 108 -16.79 23.16 -6.57
CA ASP A 108 -18.05 23.65 -6.02
C ASP A 108 -19.11 22.54 -5.99
N ARG A 109 -19.18 21.71 -7.04
CA ARG A 109 -20.11 20.57 -7.11
C ARG A 109 -19.75 19.44 -6.14
N LEU A 110 -18.45 19.18 -5.93
CA LEU A 110 -17.98 18.23 -4.91
C LEU A 110 -18.35 18.73 -3.51
N HIS A 111 -18.09 20.01 -3.23
CA HIS A 111 -18.46 20.63 -1.97
C HIS A 111 -19.97 20.59 -1.72
N ALA A 112 -20.78 20.91 -2.74
CA ALA A 112 -22.23 20.87 -2.64
C ALA A 112 -22.73 19.45 -2.27
N TYR A 113 -22.12 18.41 -2.83
CA TYR A 113 -22.47 17.03 -2.48
C TYR A 113 -22.05 16.67 -1.05
N ALA A 114 -20.83 17.04 -0.65
CA ALA A 114 -20.34 16.82 0.71
C ALA A 114 -21.20 17.54 1.77
N GLN A 115 -21.67 18.75 1.46
CA GLN A 115 -22.62 19.49 2.30
C GLN A 115 -23.99 18.82 2.36
N LEU A 116 -24.50 18.32 1.21
CA LEU A 116 -25.78 17.63 1.14
C LEU A 116 -25.83 16.42 2.08
N VAL A 117 -24.75 15.64 2.14
CA VAL A 117 -24.67 14.43 3.00
C VAL A 117 -24.00 14.70 4.35
N ASN A 118 -23.61 15.94 4.62
CA ASN A 118 -22.94 16.39 5.85
C ASN A 118 -21.69 15.55 6.22
N MET A 119 -20.80 15.33 5.25
CA MET A 119 -19.55 14.57 5.45
C MET A 119 -18.31 15.38 5.05
N PRO A 120 -17.15 15.18 5.72
CA PRO A 120 -15.88 15.76 5.29
C PRO A 120 -15.51 15.29 3.87
N LEU A 121 -14.91 16.19 3.09
CA LEU A 121 -14.41 15.90 1.74
C LEU A 121 -12.88 15.90 1.73
N LEU A 122 -12.30 14.75 1.40
CA LEU A 122 -10.87 14.53 1.27
C LEU A 122 -10.49 14.29 -0.19
N ILE A 123 -9.22 14.51 -0.50
CA ILE A 123 -8.61 14.20 -1.78
C ILE A 123 -7.52 13.14 -1.55
N ALA A 124 -7.66 11.98 -2.18
CA ALA A 124 -6.60 10.99 -2.30
C ALA A 124 -5.81 11.26 -3.58
N TRP A 125 -4.51 11.48 -3.48
CA TRP A 125 -3.65 11.78 -4.62
C TRP A 125 -2.45 10.85 -4.70
N LYS A 126 -2.34 10.12 -5.80
CA LYS A 126 -1.15 9.34 -6.18
C LYS A 126 -0.19 10.15 -7.05
N LEU A 127 1.09 10.15 -6.65
CA LEU A 127 2.22 10.63 -7.45
C LEU A 127 3.38 9.64 -7.35
N HIS A 128 3.79 9.06 -8.49
CA HIS A 128 4.93 8.11 -8.58
C HIS A 128 4.91 6.98 -7.54
N GLY A 129 3.73 6.42 -7.25
CA GLY A 129 3.57 5.32 -6.28
C GLY A 129 3.30 5.78 -4.85
N ILE A 130 3.50 7.06 -4.54
CA ILE A 130 3.23 7.62 -3.22
C ILE A 130 1.79 8.14 -3.17
N TRP A 131 1.07 7.72 -2.15
CA TRP A 131 -0.28 8.21 -1.85
C TRP A 131 -0.24 9.28 -0.76
N VAL A 132 -1.07 10.31 -0.93
CA VAL A 132 -1.38 11.30 0.11
C VAL A 132 -2.90 11.47 0.21
N LEU A 133 -3.41 11.67 1.42
CA LEU A 133 -4.83 11.92 1.69
C LEU A 133 -4.94 13.23 2.47
N PHE A 134 -5.68 14.22 2.00
CA PHE A 134 -5.76 15.52 2.68
C PHE A 134 -7.14 16.17 2.52
N GLU A 135 -7.49 17.10 3.41
CA GLU A 135 -8.74 17.86 3.29
C GLU A 135 -8.75 18.78 2.07
N VAL A 136 -9.87 18.81 1.35
CA VAL A 136 -10.06 19.67 0.18
C VAL A 136 -9.76 21.15 0.42
N LYS A 137 -9.91 21.62 1.67
CA LYS A 137 -9.66 23.02 2.09
C LYS A 137 -8.22 23.49 1.88
N HIS A 138 -7.26 22.57 1.76
CA HIS A 138 -5.86 22.89 1.52
C HIS A 138 -5.58 23.30 0.07
N LEU A 139 -6.54 23.13 -0.84
CA LEU A 139 -6.45 23.65 -2.20
C LEU A 139 -6.55 25.18 -2.17
N THR A 140 -5.58 25.85 -2.80
CA THR A 140 -5.53 27.32 -2.85
C THR A 140 -5.85 27.84 -4.25
N LYS A 141 -6.65 28.91 -4.33
CA LYS A 141 -6.97 29.55 -5.60
C LYS A 141 -5.74 30.28 -6.12
N ALA A 142 -5.24 29.90 -7.30
CA ALA A 142 -4.10 30.57 -7.91
C ALA A 142 -4.53 31.73 -8.84
N LYS A 143 -5.03 31.42 -10.04
CA LYS A 143 -5.56 32.41 -11.00
C LYS A 143 -6.99 32.04 -11.39
N LYS A 144 -7.12 30.94 -12.13
CA LYS A 144 -8.41 30.37 -12.55
C LYS A 144 -8.81 29.16 -11.72
N ASN A 145 -7.83 28.30 -11.42
CA ASN A 145 -8.03 27.02 -10.76
C ASN A 145 -7.52 27.04 -9.32
N PHE A 146 -8.08 26.12 -8.53
CA PHE A 146 -7.56 25.74 -7.23
C PHE A 146 -6.45 24.71 -7.39
N ASN A 147 -5.34 24.87 -6.66
CA ASN A 147 -4.18 24.00 -6.78
C ASN A 147 -3.56 23.67 -5.42
N ILE A 148 -2.78 22.59 -5.41
CA ILE A 148 -1.85 22.25 -4.32
C ILE A 148 -0.62 21.57 -4.92
N THR A 149 0.55 21.77 -4.31
CA THR A 149 1.77 21.04 -4.68
C THR A 149 1.81 19.71 -3.94
N PHE A 150 2.57 18.73 -4.45
CA PHE A 150 2.68 17.46 -3.74
C PHE A 150 3.31 17.61 -2.35
N GLY A 151 4.32 18.48 -2.21
CA GLY A 151 4.96 18.74 -0.93
C GLY A 151 4.01 19.35 0.10
N ASP A 152 3.13 20.27 -0.31
CA ASP A 152 2.14 20.85 0.61
C ASP A 152 1.03 19.85 0.96
N ALA A 153 0.60 19.02 0.01
CA ALA A 153 -0.33 17.94 0.29
C ALA A 153 0.26 16.91 1.27
N MET A 154 1.54 16.56 1.12
CA MET A 154 2.24 15.63 1.99
C MET A 154 2.35 16.14 3.43
N LYS A 155 2.52 17.46 3.65
CA LYS A 155 2.52 18.04 5.00
C LYS A 155 1.17 17.87 5.72
N GLU A 156 0.08 17.80 4.96
CA GLU A 156 -1.28 17.68 5.46
C GLU A 156 -1.81 16.23 5.32
N ASN A 157 -0.92 15.26 5.14
CA ASN A 157 -1.28 13.88 4.89
C ASN A 157 -1.96 13.23 6.11
N LEU A 158 -3.12 12.65 5.87
CA LEU A 158 -4.00 12.02 6.85
C LEU A 158 -3.96 10.49 6.79
N LEU A 159 -3.22 9.89 5.85
CA LEU A 159 -3.14 8.42 5.75
C LEU A 159 -2.66 7.77 7.04
N GLY A 160 -1.72 8.39 7.76
CA GLY A 160 -1.23 7.84 9.03
C GLY A 160 -2.26 7.82 10.14
N ILE A 161 -3.06 8.89 10.26
CA ILE A 161 -4.09 8.97 11.29
C ILE A 161 -5.31 8.12 10.91
N LEU A 162 -5.78 8.25 9.67
CA LEU A 162 -7.04 7.64 9.22
C LEU A 162 -6.87 6.17 8.81
N ALA A 163 -5.93 5.88 7.90
CA ALA A 163 -5.76 4.55 7.34
C ALA A 163 -4.76 3.68 8.11
N GLY A 164 -3.89 4.27 8.92
CA GLY A 164 -2.85 3.56 9.67
C GLY A 164 -1.50 3.49 8.95
N ASP A 165 -1.29 4.34 7.94
CA ASP A 165 -0.01 4.39 7.23
C ASP A 165 1.14 4.86 8.13
N VAL A 166 2.34 4.33 7.87
CA VAL A 166 3.54 4.65 8.63
C VAL A 166 4.73 4.72 7.71
N SER A 167 5.79 5.43 8.11
CA SER A 167 7.11 5.22 7.53
C SER A 167 7.90 4.28 8.42
N TYR A 168 8.69 3.38 7.86
CA TYR A 168 9.52 2.47 8.65
C TYR A 168 10.88 2.23 7.99
N LYS A 169 11.83 1.74 8.79
CA LYS A 169 13.16 1.31 8.33
C LYS A 169 13.50 -0.06 8.92
N ILE A 170 13.95 -0.96 8.06
CA ILE A 170 14.53 -2.24 8.46
C ILE A 170 15.86 -1.99 9.18
N ALA A 171 16.12 -2.73 10.25
CA ALA A 171 17.33 -2.57 11.03
C ALA A 171 18.56 -3.00 10.24
N SER A 172 19.63 -2.22 10.34
CA SER A 172 20.90 -2.56 9.70
C SER A 172 21.38 -3.96 10.09
N GLY A 173 21.81 -4.72 9.09
CA GLY A 173 22.22 -6.12 9.21
C GLY A 173 21.07 -7.13 9.31
N ALA A 174 19.81 -6.69 9.42
CA ALA A 174 18.67 -7.60 9.34
C ALA A 174 18.44 -8.06 7.89
N GLY A 175 18.05 -9.31 7.70
CA GLY A 175 17.88 -9.89 6.37
C GLY A 175 17.97 -11.41 6.32
N LEU A 176 18.47 -11.95 5.20
CA LEU A 176 18.59 -13.39 4.95
C LEU A 176 20.05 -13.82 4.88
N ARG A 177 20.33 -15.05 5.34
CA ARG A 177 21.62 -15.71 5.20
C ARG A 177 21.44 -17.07 4.53
N PHE A 178 22.29 -17.36 3.56
CA PHE A 178 22.49 -18.68 2.99
C PHE A 178 23.91 -19.14 3.27
N ARG A 179 24.03 -20.38 3.75
CA ARG A 179 25.32 -21.07 3.83
C ARG A 179 25.37 -22.14 2.75
N CYS A 180 26.31 -21.94 1.83
CA CYS A 180 26.43 -22.77 0.65
C CYS A 180 27.74 -23.55 0.73
N ARG A 181 27.66 -24.85 0.97
CA ARG A 181 28.81 -25.76 0.99
C ARG A 181 29.31 -26.03 -0.41
N LYS A 182 30.62 -25.90 -0.62
CA LYS A 182 31.34 -26.30 -1.84
C LYS A 182 31.46 -27.82 -1.85
N GLU A 183 30.88 -28.49 -2.85
CA GLU A 183 30.95 -29.94 -2.99
C GLU A 183 32.03 -30.35 -3.99
N GLU A 184 32.06 -29.72 -5.17
CA GLU A 184 32.99 -30.05 -6.24
C GLU A 184 33.34 -28.82 -7.08
N LEU A 185 34.62 -28.64 -7.40
CA LEU A 185 35.07 -27.65 -8.37
C LEU A 185 34.87 -28.22 -9.79
N VAL A 186 33.91 -27.68 -10.52
CA VAL A 186 33.52 -28.13 -11.86
C VAL A 186 34.51 -27.61 -12.92
N SER A 187 34.90 -26.34 -12.83
CA SER A 187 35.90 -25.77 -13.72
C SER A 187 36.58 -24.55 -13.12
N ARG A 188 37.83 -24.31 -13.52
CA ARG A 188 38.60 -23.11 -13.19
C ARG A 188 39.28 -22.59 -14.45
N ARG A 189 39.15 -21.29 -14.71
CA ARG A 189 39.85 -20.60 -15.79
C ARG A 189 40.54 -19.37 -15.24
N GLU A 190 41.71 -19.10 -15.77
CA GLU A 190 42.43 -17.87 -15.49
C GLU A 190 42.57 -17.10 -16.81
N THR A 191 42.13 -15.86 -16.83
CA THR A 191 42.19 -14.99 -18.00
C THR A 191 42.50 -13.59 -17.52
N ASP A 192 43.59 -13.00 -18.02
CA ASP A 192 44.04 -11.64 -17.69
C ASP A 192 44.12 -11.37 -16.18
N GLY A 193 44.61 -12.35 -15.40
CA GLY A 193 44.73 -12.25 -13.95
C GLY A 193 43.42 -12.39 -13.17
N THR A 194 42.29 -12.62 -13.85
CA THR A 194 41.01 -12.93 -13.22
C THR A 194 40.81 -14.44 -13.18
N VAL A 195 40.63 -14.99 -11.98
CA VAL A 195 40.27 -16.40 -11.78
C VAL A 195 38.75 -16.52 -11.76
N THR A 196 38.20 -17.32 -12.67
CA THR A 196 36.78 -17.69 -12.70
C THR A 196 36.65 -19.16 -12.33
N GLU A 197 35.87 -19.45 -11.29
CA GLU A 197 35.59 -20.80 -10.83
C GLU A 197 34.10 -21.13 -10.96
N GLN A 198 33.79 -22.37 -11.31
CA GLN A 198 32.44 -22.92 -11.29
C GLN A 198 32.41 -24.05 -10.27
N TRP A 199 31.48 -23.96 -9.33
CA TRP A 199 31.34 -24.91 -8.24
C TRP A 199 29.98 -25.58 -8.27
N GLN A 200 29.95 -26.87 -7.98
CA GLN A 200 28.75 -27.54 -7.51
C GLN A 200 28.61 -27.28 -6.01
N MET A 201 27.44 -26.80 -5.62
CA MET A 201 27.18 -26.33 -4.26
C MET A 201 25.90 -26.90 -3.70
N ARG A 202 25.85 -27.00 -2.36
CA ARG A 202 24.64 -27.35 -1.61
C ARG A 202 24.36 -26.28 -0.57
N ILE A 203 23.13 -25.79 -0.53
CA ILE A 203 22.66 -24.97 0.59
C ILE A 203 22.37 -25.92 1.74
N ASP A 204 23.18 -25.85 2.80
CA ASP A 204 22.97 -26.65 4.00
C ASP A 204 22.30 -25.86 5.14
N GLU A 205 22.28 -24.53 5.04
CA GLU A 205 21.64 -23.65 6.00
C GLU A 205 20.97 -22.45 5.31
N VAL A 206 19.73 -22.17 5.70
CA VAL A 206 19.01 -20.93 5.40
C VAL A 206 18.56 -20.35 6.74
N GLY A 207 18.85 -19.09 6.98
CA GLY A 207 18.48 -18.42 8.23
C GLY A 207 18.15 -16.95 8.01
N PHE A 208 17.58 -16.36 9.05
CA PHE A 208 17.30 -14.92 9.08
C PHE A 208 18.24 -14.22 10.05
N MET A 209 18.44 -12.93 9.83
CA MET A 209 19.22 -12.06 10.70
C MET A 209 18.35 -10.89 11.16
N ILE A 210 18.62 -10.45 12.39
CA ILE A 210 18.04 -9.25 13.00
C ILE A 210 19.11 -8.15 13.10
N SER A 211 18.73 -7.01 13.69
CA SER A 211 19.62 -5.88 13.95
C SER A 211 21.02 -6.28 14.40
N GLY A 212 22.01 -5.76 13.66
CA GLY A 212 23.44 -6.01 13.85
C GLY A 212 23.95 -7.30 13.19
N GLY A 213 23.19 -7.92 12.29
CA GLY A 213 23.60 -9.14 11.60
C GLY A 213 23.54 -10.40 12.47
N ARG A 214 22.85 -10.34 13.61
CA ARG A 214 22.76 -11.46 14.55
C ARG A 214 21.77 -12.50 14.01
N PRO A 215 22.08 -13.80 14.04
CA PRO A 215 21.14 -14.85 13.64
C PRO A 215 19.85 -14.79 14.47
N ALA A 216 18.72 -14.99 13.82
CA ALA A 216 17.43 -15.18 14.45
C ALA A 216 17.12 -16.67 14.58
N GLU A 217 16.72 -17.11 15.77
CA GLU A 217 16.26 -18.49 15.99
C GLU A 217 14.87 -18.73 15.39
N HIS A 218 13.97 -17.76 15.57
CA HIS A 218 12.61 -17.77 15.04
C HIS A 218 12.16 -16.35 14.72
N LEU A 219 11.49 -16.19 13.58
CA LEU A 219 10.77 -14.97 13.20
C LEU A 219 9.37 -15.36 12.76
N ASP A 220 8.41 -14.47 13.03
CA ASP A 220 7.05 -14.68 12.53
C ASP A 220 7.03 -14.69 11.00
N PRO A 221 6.17 -15.50 10.36
CA PRO A 221 6.10 -15.57 8.90
C PRO A 221 5.88 -14.22 8.21
N ASP A 222 5.02 -13.37 8.76
CA ASP A 222 4.74 -12.04 8.19
C ASP A 222 5.90 -11.06 8.40
N VAL A 223 6.68 -11.21 9.47
CA VAL A 223 7.93 -10.47 9.66
C VAL A 223 8.96 -10.86 8.60
N THR A 224 9.14 -12.16 8.32
CA THR A 224 10.08 -12.60 7.27
C THR A 224 9.72 -12.07 5.88
N THR A 225 8.43 -11.86 5.63
CA THR A 225 7.92 -11.35 4.35
C THR A 225 8.30 -9.88 4.12
N LEU A 226 8.53 -9.10 5.17
CA LEU A 226 9.01 -7.71 5.05
C LEU A 226 10.37 -7.61 4.37
N PHE A 227 11.20 -8.66 4.38
CA PHE A 227 12.46 -8.65 3.63
C PHE A 227 12.26 -8.57 2.11
N THR A 228 11.07 -8.90 1.60
CA THR A 228 10.74 -8.78 0.17
C THR A 228 10.33 -7.37 -0.25
N THR A 229 10.08 -6.47 0.71
CA THR A 229 9.70 -5.07 0.42
C THR A 229 10.91 -4.15 0.34
N TRP A 230 12.11 -4.67 0.54
CA TRP A 230 13.33 -3.87 0.60
C TRP A 230 14.37 -4.35 -0.39
N ASP A 231 15.10 -3.42 -0.98
CA ASP A 231 16.24 -3.72 -1.84
C ASP A 231 17.46 -4.02 -0.96
N LEU A 232 17.53 -5.25 -0.44
CA LEU A 232 18.61 -5.70 0.42
C LEU A 232 19.94 -5.75 -0.34
N SER A 233 21.02 -5.35 0.33
CA SER A 233 22.37 -5.42 -0.22
C SER A 233 22.95 -6.82 -0.08
N GLU A 234 23.64 -7.30 -1.12
CA GLU A 234 24.34 -8.58 -1.09
C GLU A 234 25.76 -8.41 -0.52
N GLU A 235 26.05 -9.18 0.52
CA GLU A 235 27.38 -9.38 1.08
C GLU A 235 27.78 -10.85 0.92
N GLN A 236 29.02 -11.09 0.51
CA GLN A 236 29.54 -12.43 0.31
C GLN A 236 30.88 -12.62 1.00
N SER A 237 31.04 -13.76 1.67
CA SER A 237 32.33 -14.21 2.19
C SER A 237 32.64 -15.63 1.71
N HIS A 238 33.94 -15.92 1.55
CA HIS A 238 34.41 -17.19 1.00
C HIS A 238 35.38 -17.86 1.97
N SER A 239 35.22 -19.17 2.11
CA SER A 239 36.20 -20.06 2.74
C SER A 239 36.52 -21.21 1.79
N ASP A 240 37.42 -22.10 2.20
CA ASP A 240 37.77 -23.29 1.43
C ASP A 240 36.56 -24.24 1.24
N THR A 241 35.64 -24.25 2.21
CA THR A 241 34.53 -25.23 2.24
C THR A 241 33.16 -24.61 1.99
N HIS A 242 32.99 -23.30 2.17
CA HIS A 242 31.70 -22.63 2.10
C HIS A 242 31.80 -21.26 1.43
N ILE A 243 30.67 -20.83 0.87
CA ILE A 243 30.35 -19.44 0.56
C ILE A 243 29.19 -19.04 1.46
N GLU A 244 29.34 -17.93 2.17
CA GLU A 244 28.26 -17.31 2.93
C GLU A 244 27.69 -16.16 2.11
N LEU A 245 26.40 -16.22 1.80
CA LEU A 245 25.65 -15.17 1.12
C LEU A 245 24.73 -14.52 2.14
N ARG A 246 24.82 -13.20 2.27
CA ARG A 246 23.98 -12.40 3.17
C ARG A 246 23.29 -11.33 2.35
N PHE A 247 21.96 -11.25 2.46
CA PHE A 247 21.17 -10.17 1.90
C PHE A 247 20.65 -9.35 3.07
N VAL A 248 21.19 -8.14 3.27
CA VAL A 248 20.96 -7.36 4.49
C VAL A 248 20.61 -5.90 4.19
N ALA A 249 19.83 -5.29 5.09
CA ALA A 249 19.61 -3.85 5.08
C ALA A 249 20.89 -3.12 5.51
N GLY A 250 21.25 -2.06 4.80
CA GLY A 250 22.41 -1.22 5.08
C GLY A 250 22.13 -0.13 6.11
N ASP A 251 23.21 0.47 6.63
CA ASP A 251 23.11 1.62 7.53
C ASP A 251 22.51 2.85 6.84
N ASP A 252 22.87 3.06 5.56
CA ASP A 252 22.45 4.20 4.75
C ASP A 252 21.10 3.99 4.03
N ASP A 253 20.45 2.84 4.24
CA ASP A 253 19.13 2.58 3.67
C ASP A 253 18.11 3.61 4.17
N GLY A 254 17.25 4.04 3.25
CA GLY A 254 16.22 5.05 3.51
C GLY A 254 15.07 4.56 4.39
N MET A 255 13.94 5.26 4.28
CA MET A 255 12.67 4.85 4.89
C MET A 255 11.65 4.60 3.78
N MET A 256 10.69 3.72 4.04
CA MET A 256 9.59 3.44 3.12
C MET A 256 8.25 3.67 3.81
N PHE A 257 7.27 4.16 3.07
CA PHE A 257 5.89 4.21 3.54
C PHE A 257 5.24 2.82 3.48
N GLY A 258 4.36 2.51 4.43
CA GLY A 258 3.64 1.24 4.48
C GLY A 258 2.82 1.00 3.22
N HIS A 259 2.12 2.02 2.73
CA HIS A 259 1.39 1.92 1.46
C HIS A 259 2.28 1.54 0.27
N MET A 260 3.54 1.98 0.23
CA MET A 260 4.48 1.56 -0.81
C MET A 260 4.88 0.10 -0.61
N ALA A 261 5.22 -0.29 0.61
CA ALA A 261 5.60 -1.67 0.93
C ALA A 261 4.52 -2.68 0.51
N LEU A 262 3.24 -2.37 0.73
CA LEU A 262 2.09 -3.17 0.27
C LEU A 262 2.10 -3.41 -1.25
N THR A 263 2.43 -2.38 -2.03
CA THR A 263 2.52 -2.51 -3.50
C THR A 263 3.71 -3.39 -3.90
N HIS A 264 4.86 -3.27 -3.22
CA HIS A 264 6.03 -4.13 -3.44
C HIS A 264 5.74 -5.60 -3.11
N LEU A 265 5.07 -5.88 -1.99
CA LEU A 265 4.65 -7.24 -1.60
C LEU A 265 3.82 -7.92 -2.67
N LEU A 266 2.85 -7.20 -3.23
CA LEU A 266 2.01 -7.74 -4.29
C LEU A 266 2.80 -7.98 -5.57
N HIS A 267 3.67 -7.05 -5.94
CA HIS A 267 4.46 -7.16 -7.17
C HIS A 267 5.44 -8.34 -7.11
N TRP A 268 6.03 -8.62 -5.94
CA TRP A 268 6.93 -9.75 -5.73
C TRP A 268 6.30 -11.11 -6.10
N HIS A 269 5.00 -11.26 -5.91
CA HIS A 269 4.27 -12.51 -6.20
C HIS A 269 3.81 -12.62 -7.66
N LEU A 270 4.09 -11.63 -8.49
CA LEU A 270 3.70 -11.61 -9.90
C LEU A 270 4.81 -12.10 -10.81
N PRO A 271 4.48 -12.73 -11.95
CA PRO A 271 5.45 -12.97 -13.01
C PRO A 271 6.14 -11.67 -13.43
N GLN A 272 7.41 -11.75 -13.83
CA GLN A 272 8.17 -10.59 -14.26
C GLN A 272 7.44 -9.83 -15.38
N GLY A 273 7.25 -8.52 -15.19
CA GLY A 273 6.57 -7.65 -16.15
C GLY A 273 5.04 -7.66 -16.07
N ALA A 274 4.44 -8.46 -15.19
CA ALA A 274 3.00 -8.42 -14.95
C ALA A 274 2.60 -7.23 -14.05
N THR A 275 1.38 -6.74 -14.25
CA THR A 275 0.78 -5.67 -13.45
C THR A 275 -0.21 -6.23 -12.43
N ILE A 276 -0.40 -5.51 -11.33
CA ILE A 276 -1.38 -5.89 -10.30
C ILE A 276 -2.79 -5.68 -10.85
N ASN A 277 -3.62 -6.73 -10.84
CA ASN A 277 -5.07 -6.56 -11.01
C ASN A 277 -5.67 -6.16 -9.65
N TRP A 278 -5.82 -4.85 -9.45
CA TRP A 278 -6.29 -4.29 -8.18
C TRP A 278 -7.71 -4.71 -7.81
N ARG A 279 -8.62 -4.87 -8.79
CA ARG A 279 -10.00 -5.34 -8.53
C ARG A 279 -10.04 -6.73 -7.93
N HIS A 280 -9.20 -7.63 -8.44
CA HIS A 280 -9.06 -8.95 -7.87
C HIS A 280 -8.36 -8.89 -6.50
N ALA A 281 -7.37 -8.01 -6.36
CA ALA A 281 -6.61 -7.85 -5.12
C ALA A 281 -7.49 -7.38 -3.95
N ILE A 282 -8.38 -6.40 -4.15
CA ILE A 282 -9.30 -5.89 -3.10
C ILE A 282 -10.21 -6.99 -2.52
N ARG A 283 -10.53 -8.03 -3.30
CA ARG A 283 -11.38 -9.13 -2.85
C ARG A 283 -10.67 -10.11 -1.91
N ARG A 284 -9.38 -9.91 -1.64
CA ARG A 284 -8.58 -10.75 -0.76
C ARG A 284 -8.62 -10.21 0.67
N ASP A 285 -8.80 -11.09 1.64
CA ASP A 285 -8.76 -10.77 3.06
C ASP A 285 -7.35 -10.40 3.56
N ALA A 286 -6.31 -10.69 2.76
CA ALA A 286 -4.91 -10.46 3.09
C ALA A 286 -4.14 -9.93 1.88
N VAL A 287 -3.10 -9.12 2.16
CA VAL A 287 -2.17 -8.58 1.14
C VAL A 287 -1.48 -9.73 0.42
N VAL A 288 -0.95 -10.64 1.23
CA VAL A 288 -0.31 -11.92 0.88
C VAL A 288 -0.76 -12.95 1.91
N SER A 289 -0.55 -14.24 1.63
CA SER A 289 -1.16 -15.35 2.39
C SER A 289 -0.94 -15.32 3.91
N ASN A 290 0.11 -14.65 4.39
CA ASN A 290 0.47 -14.55 5.80
C ASN A 290 0.29 -13.14 6.40
N MET A 291 -0.17 -12.14 5.66
CA MET A 291 -0.22 -10.75 6.13
C MET A 291 -1.61 -10.11 5.96
N THR A 292 -2.40 -10.14 7.03
CA THR A 292 -3.77 -9.58 7.09
C THR A 292 -3.79 -8.13 7.58
N ASN A 293 -2.82 -7.72 8.40
CA ASN A 293 -2.71 -6.35 8.91
C ASN A 293 -1.23 -5.92 8.90
N PHE A 294 -0.91 -4.96 8.03
CA PHE A 294 0.47 -4.51 7.82
C PHE A 294 1.06 -3.79 9.04
N GLY A 295 0.26 -2.97 9.73
CA GLY A 295 0.68 -2.26 10.94
C GLY A 295 1.11 -3.23 12.05
N ARG A 296 0.32 -4.27 12.30
CA ARG A 296 0.66 -5.32 13.29
C ARG A 296 1.89 -6.12 12.92
N ALA A 297 2.13 -6.36 11.63
CA ALA A 297 3.34 -7.02 11.16
C ALA A 297 4.59 -6.17 11.45
N LEU A 298 4.50 -4.84 11.26
CA LEU A 298 5.59 -3.93 11.59
C LEU A 298 5.84 -3.83 13.11
N GLU A 299 4.80 -3.78 13.93
CA GLU A 299 4.93 -3.79 15.39
C GLU A 299 5.65 -5.05 15.88
N ARG A 300 5.25 -6.23 15.39
CA ARG A 300 5.95 -7.50 15.69
C ARG A 300 7.38 -7.50 15.17
N ALA A 301 7.63 -6.96 13.98
CA ALA A 301 8.98 -6.85 13.42
C ALA A 301 9.87 -5.91 14.26
N LEU A 302 9.31 -4.88 14.87
CA LEU A 302 10.02 -3.99 15.80
C LEU A 302 10.38 -4.74 17.09
N GLU A 303 9.45 -5.49 17.67
CA GLU A 303 9.69 -6.36 18.84
C GLU A 303 10.77 -7.42 18.56
N GLN A 304 10.75 -8.00 17.36
CA GLN A 304 11.74 -8.99 16.88
C GLN A 304 13.04 -8.35 16.38
N LYS A 305 13.20 -7.03 16.49
CA LYS A 305 14.42 -6.29 16.10
C LYS A 305 14.78 -6.42 14.62
N VAL A 306 13.80 -6.70 13.76
CA VAL A 306 13.89 -6.66 12.31
C VAL A 306 13.64 -5.23 11.81
N VAL A 307 12.67 -4.53 12.39
CA VAL A 307 12.44 -3.09 12.15
C VAL A 307 13.20 -2.28 13.21
N HIS A 308 13.82 -1.19 12.80
CA HIS A 308 14.55 -0.29 13.71
C HIS A 308 13.68 0.86 14.22
N LEU A 309 12.85 1.42 13.34
CA LEU A 309 11.99 2.56 13.66
C LEU A 309 10.69 2.50 12.84
N ILE A 310 9.63 3.00 13.46
CA ILE A 310 8.33 3.26 12.86
C ILE A 310 7.98 4.72 13.17
N LEU A 311 7.65 5.50 12.14
CA LEU A 311 7.27 6.90 12.25
C LEU A 311 5.81 7.07 11.85
N HIS A 312 5.04 7.65 12.78
CA HIS A 312 3.65 8.01 12.56
C HIS A 312 3.57 9.48 12.18
N GLN A 313 3.39 9.76 10.88
CA GLN A 313 3.26 11.12 10.38
C GLN A 313 2.00 11.79 10.96
N GLN A 314 2.17 13.02 11.45
CA GLN A 314 1.06 13.89 11.84
C GLN A 314 0.88 14.99 10.79
N PRO A 315 -0.36 15.41 10.48
CA PRO A 315 -0.62 16.53 9.59
C PRO A 315 -0.21 17.82 10.28
N HIS A 316 0.24 18.78 9.48
CA HIS A 316 0.60 20.10 9.96
C HIS A 316 -0.62 20.87 10.51
N THR A 317 -1.79 20.68 9.90
CA THR A 317 -3.07 21.24 10.35
C THR A 317 -4.00 20.11 10.80
N TRP A 318 -4.40 20.11 12.08
CA TRP A 318 -5.33 19.10 12.58
C TRP A 318 -6.75 19.27 12.01
N PRO A 319 -7.36 18.22 11.43
CA PRO A 319 -8.72 18.28 10.93
C PRO A 319 -9.76 18.51 12.02
N SER A 320 -10.77 19.33 11.74
CA SER A 320 -11.82 19.64 12.72
C SER A 320 -12.79 18.48 12.95
N PHE A 321 -12.88 17.53 12.01
CA PHE A 321 -13.73 16.35 12.12
C PHE A 321 -13.06 15.22 12.92
N LEU A 322 -11.75 15.33 13.19
CA LEU A 322 -11.05 14.39 14.06
C LEU A 322 -11.16 14.86 15.51
N PRO A 323 -11.43 13.94 16.46
CA PRO A 323 -11.35 14.27 17.86
C PRO A 323 -9.92 14.74 18.16
N ARG A 324 -9.78 15.84 18.91
CA ARG A 324 -8.51 16.16 19.56
C ARG A 324 -8.38 15.25 20.77
N GLU A 325 -8.07 13.98 20.54
CA GLU A 325 -7.52 13.19 21.63
C GLU A 325 -6.17 13.80 21.99
N GLU A 326 -5.96 14.09 23.28
CA GLU A 326 -4.61 14.22 23.81
C GLU A 326 -3.88 12.97 23.33
N VAL A 327 -2.90 13.13 22.44
CA VAL A 327 -2.09 12.04 21.94
C VAL A 327 -1.37 11.45 23.14
N ASN A 328 -2.02 10.49 23.78
CA ASN A 328 -1.47 9.74 24.88
C ASN A 328 -0.23 9.04 24.35
N THR A 329 0.90 9.41 24.90
CA THR A 329 2.24 8.84 24.70
C THR A 329 2.37 7.41 25.23
N THR A 330 1.27 6.67 25.30
CA THR A 330 1.25 5.27 25.68
C THR A 330 0.76 4.49 24.48
N GLY A 331 1.58 3.53 24.03
CA GLY A 331 1.30 2.68 22.88
C GLY A 331 -0.03 1.94 23.01
N PRO A 332 -0.44 1.20 21.96
CA PRO A 332 -1.72 0.50 21.95
C PRO A 332 -1.86 -0.35 23.22
N SER A 333 -2.88 -0.04 24.02
CA SER A 333 -3.24 -0.81 25.19
C SER A 333 -3.63 -2.23 24.74
N PRO A 334 -3.06 -3.30 25.31
CA PRO A 334 -3.43 -4.66 24.95
C PRO A 334 -4.88 -4.87 25.40
N ARG A 335 -5.82 -4.89 24.46
CA ARG A 335 -7.16 -5.40 24.76
C ARG A 335 -7.04 -6.90 24.99
N ALA A 336 -7.45 -7.28 26.20
CA ALA A 336 -7.54 -8.64 26.68
C ALA A 336 -8.26 -9.55 25.68
N ASP A 337 -7.64 -10.72 25.46
CA ASP A 337 -8.26 -11.87 24.83
C ASP A 337 -9.64 -12.12 25.46
N GLN A 338 -10.67 -12.15 24.62
CA GLN A 338 -11.92 -12.79 25.00
C GLN A 338 -11.70 -14.29 24.79
N ASP A 339 -11.42 -14.96 25.89
CA ASP A 339 -11.49 -16.41 26.03
C ASP A 339 -12.82 -16.91 25.45
N THR A 340 -12.70 -17.79 24.46
CA THR A 340 -13.81 -18.64 24.02
C THR A 340 -14.01 -19.72 25.08
N PRO A 341 -15.21 -19.90 25.68
CA PRO A 341 -15.40 -20.96 26.66
C PRO A 341 -15.29 -22.33 25.99
N ALA A 342 -14.42 -23.18 26.52
CA ALA A 342 -14.33 -24.58 26.15
C ALA A 342 -15.66 -25.29 26.44
N GLU A 343 -16.19 -25.99 25.44
CA GLU A 343 -17.30 -26.93 25.58
C GLU A 343 -16.95 -28.00 26.61
N GLN A 344 -17.70 -28.03 27.71
CA GLN A 344 -17.72 -29.16 28.62
C GLN A 344 -18.43 -30.33 27.94
N GLN A 345 -17.67 -31.36 27.59
CA GLN A 345 -18.20 -32.68 27.32
C GLN A 345 -18.79 -33.25 28.62
N GLY A 346 -20.11 -33.20 28.72
CA GLY A 346 -20.87 -33.94 29.71
C GLY A 346 -20.97 -35.41 29.31
N SER A 347 -20.13 -36.24 29.92
CA SER A 347 -20.37 -37.68 30.05
C SER A 347 -21.43 -37.91 31.12
N ALA A 348 -22.60 -38.43 30.75
CA ALA A 348 -23.53 -39.05 31.67
C ALA A 348 -23.87 -40.46 31.16
N SER A 349 -23.53 -41.44 32.01
CA SER A 349 -24.17 -42.75 32.06
C SER A 349 -25.57 -42.62 32.65
#